data_AF-A0A821Q9W7-F1
#
_entry.id   AF-A0A821Q9W7-F1
#
_cell.length_a   1.000
_cell.length_b   1.000
_cell.length_c   1.000
_cell.angle_alpha   90.00
_cell.angle_beta   90.00
_cell.angle_gamma   90.00
#
_symmetry.space_group_name_H-M   'P 1'
#
loop_
_entity.id
_entity.type
_entity.pdbx_description
1 polymer ?
#
loop_
_entity_poly.entity_id
_entity_poly.type
_entity_poly.pdbx_seq_one_letter_code
_entity_poly.pdbx_strand_id
1 'polypeptide(L)'
;MNLGGIAGLTTVGMMVMLSQTRIFYAMAHDGLLPKIFARVHRRWITPWIATLICGIFCAFFSGFCPVDILGETTSIGALVSYIFAHVSVVVMRFTHKDMPRGFKVPCGKWLIPTVGSLLSVLLLKGVSKATGFRFLAWTLLGQVIYFSYGYWHSKRRELSRNDSINSMIELTANHEITTENCTPGEVDMGLASVHSENQA
;
A
#
# COMPACT_ATOMS: atom_id res chain seq x y z
N MET A 1 -39.70 -1.72 3.61
CA MET A 1 -38.33 -2.23 3.82
C MET A 1 -38.40 -3.34 4.85
N ASN A 2 -37.85 -4.52 4.54
CA ASN A 2 -37.82 -5.64 5.49
C ASN A 2 -36.71 -5.42 6.53
N LEU A 3 -36.91 -5.93 7.76
CA LEU A 3 -35.96 -5.77 8.87
C LEU A 3 -34.52 -6.21 8.48
N GLY A 4 -34.42 -7.26 7.67
CA GLY A 4 -33.14 -7.75 7.13
C GLY A 4 -32.42 -6.75 6.21
N GLY A 5 -33.13 -5.94 5.43
CA GLY A 5 -32.53 -4.93 4.56
C GLY A 5 -31.90 -3.79 5.37
N ILE A 6 -32.58 -3.37 6.44
CA ILE A 6 -32.06 -2.32 7.34
C ILE A 6 -30.83 -2.82 8.10
N ALA A 7 -30.90 -4.04 8.65
CA ALA A 7 -29.76 -4.66 9.35
C ALA A 7 -28.54 -4.85 8.41
N GLY A 8 -28.78 -5.28 7.17
CA GLY A 8 -27.72 -5.48 6.17
C GLY A 8 -27.04 -4.16 5.76
N LEU A 9 -27.81 -3.15 5.38
CA LEU A 9 -27.26 -1.85 4.95
C LEU A 9 -26.50 -1.15 6.07
N THR A 10 -26.99 -1.22 7.31
CA THR A 10 -26.31 -0.63 8.48
C THR A 10 -24.96 -1.30 8.73
N THR A 11 -24.90 -2.64 8.65
CA THR A 11 -23.65 -3.40 8.84
C THR A 11 -22.61 -3.06 7.79
N VAL A 12 -23.01 -3.02 6.51
CA VAL A 12 -22.09 -2.68 5.41
C VAL A 12 -21.60 -1.24 5.55
N GLY A 13 -22.47 -0.30 5.92
CA GLY A 13 -22.09 1.09 6.19
C GLY A 13 -21.01 1.20 7.27
N MET A 14 -21.18 0.49 8.39
CA MET A 14 -20.16 0.41 9.45
C MET A 14 -18.84 -0.17 8.94
N MET A 15 -18.88 -1.27 8.18
CA MET A 15 -17.67 -1.91 7.62
C MET A 15 -16.87 -0.98 6.70
N VAL A 16 -17.55 -0.23 5.84
CA VAL A 16 -16.89 0.71 4.91
C VAL A 16 -16.27 1.89 5.67
N MET A 17 -16.91 2.40 6.73
CA MET A 17 -16.32 3.43 7.60
C MET A 17 -15.05 2.96 8.34
N LEU A 18 -15.03 1.70 8.78
CA LEU A 18 -13.83 1.12 9.40
C LEU A 18 -12.70 0.89 8.40
N SER A 19 -13.04 0.54 7.15
CA SER A 19 -12.04 0.29 6.11
C SER A 19 -11.34 1.57 5.65
N GLN A 20 -12.11 2.64 5.38
CA GLN A 20 -11.55 3.92 4.93
C GLN A 20 -10.60 4.56 5.94
N THR A 21 -10.96 4.51 7.23
CA THR A 21 -10.16 5.12 8.32
C THR A 21 -8.82 4.43 8.51
N ARG A 22 -8.75 3.11 8.31
CA ARG A 22 -7.50 2.34 8.35
C ARG A 22 -6.56 2.69 7.20
N ILE A 23 -7.10 2.85 5.99
CA ILE A 23 -6.31 3.23 4.81
C ILE A 23 -5.71 4.63 5.03
N PHE A 24 -6.52 5.60 5.50
CA PHE A 24 -6.02 6.94 5.84
C PHE A 24 -4.97 6.92 6.94
N TYR A 25 -5.15 6.09 7.97
CA TYR A 25 -4.17 5.94 9.04
C TYR A 25 -2.83 5.36 8.55
N ALA A 26 -2.87 4.29 7.73
CA ALA A 26 -1.66 3.70 7.15
C ALA A 26 -0.92 4.70 6.24
N MET A 27 -1.64 5.45 5.39
CA MET A 27 -1.06 6.49 4.54
C MET A 27 -0.47 7.66 5.35
N ALA A 28 -1.09 8.03 6.47
CA ALA A 28 -0.57 9.05 7.38
C ALA A 28 0.67 8.57 8.15
N HIS A 29 0.74 7.28 8.50
CA HIS A 29 1.91 6.66 9.13
C HIS A 29 3.09 6.57 8.14
N ASP A 30 2.82 6.29 6.87
CA ASP A 30 3.84 6.31 5.81
C ASP A 30 4.38 7.73 5.52
N GLY A 31 3.76 8.78 6.09
CA GLY A 31 4.19 10.17 5.99
C GLY A 31 3.67 10.90 4.74
N LEU A 32 2.72 10.30 4.00
CA LEU A 32 2.18 10.86 2.75
C LEU A 32 0.97 11.78 2.98
N LEU A 33 0.44 11.85 4.21
CA LEU A 33 -0.68 12.72 4.60
C LEU A 33 -0.35 13.57 5.84
N PRO A 34 -1.02 14.73 6.04
CA PRO A 34 -0.71 15.63 7.15
C PRO A 34 -0.88 14.95 8.51
N LYS A 35 0.06 15.21 9.42
CA LYS A 35 0.16 14.59 10.77
C LYS A 35 -1.10 14.70 11.64
N ILE A 36 -2.06 15.55 11.24
CA ILE A 36 -3.38 15.66 11.85
C ILE A 36 -4.17 14.34 11.71
N PHE A 37 -4.03 13.62 10.60
CA PHE A 37 -4.64 12.29 10.39
C PHE A 37 -3.95 11.17 11.17
N ALA A 38 -2.69 11.37 11.59
CA ALA A 38 -1.92 10.43 12.40
C ALA A 38 -2.10 10.64 13.92
N ARG A 39 -2.86 11.66 14.37
CA ARG A 39 -3.16 11.84 15.79
C ARG A 39 -4.14 10.77 16.26
N VAL A 40 -3.60 9.69 16.79
CA VAL A 40 -4.34 8.64 17.47
C VAL A 40 -4.56 9.03 18.93
N HIS A 41 -5.76 8.78 19.44
CA HIS A 41 -6.05 9.03 20.86
C HIS A 41 -5.36 7.96 21.73
N ARG A 42 -4.57 8.41 22.72
CA ARG A 42 -3.66 7.59 23.55
C ARG A 42 -4.34 6.45 24.34
N ARG A 43 -5.66 6.51 24.53
CA ARG A 43 -6.44 5.52 25.32
C ARG A 43 -7.23 4.51 24.48
N TRP A 44 -7.59 4.84 23.23
CA TRP A 44 -8.49 4.01 22.40
C TRP A 44 -7.84 3.50 21.11
N ILE A 45 -6.63 3.96 20.77
CA ILE A 45 -5.84 3.55 19.60
C ILE A 45 -6.61 3.74 18.26
N THR A 46 -7.71 4.49 18.28
CA THR A 46 -8.54 4.77 17.11
C THR A 46 -8.30 6.19 16.57
N PRO A 47 -8.17 6.35 15.23
CA PRO A 47 -8.01 7.65 14.59
C PRO A 47 -9.36 8.39 14.50
N TRP A 48 -9.86 8.88 15.64
CA TRP A 48 -11.18 9.53 15.74
C TRP A 48 -11.34 10.75 14.83
N ILE A 49 -10.25 11.49 14.57
CA ILE A 49 -10.24 12.65 13.66
C ILE A 49 -10.50 12.21 12.22
N ALA A 50 -9.88 11.10 11.79
CA ALA A 50 -10.11 10.55 10.44
C ALA A 50 -11.56 10.08 10.29
N THR A 51 -12.09 9.37 11.29
CA THR A 51 -13.49 8.91 11.28
C THR A 51 -14.47 10.08 11.22
N LEU A 52 -14.24 11.14 12.00
CA LEU A 52 -15.12 12.31 12.04
C LEU A 52 -15.09 13.09 10.72
N ILE A 53 -13.90 13.34 10.16
CA ILE A 53 -13.73 14.04 8.88
C ILE A 53 -14.41 13.24 7.76
N CYS A 54 -14.15 11.94 7.67
CA CYS A 54 -14.78 11.06 6.70
C CYS A 54 -16.30 11.00 6.86
N GLY A 55 -16.80 10.97 8.09
CA GLY A 55 -18.23 10.95 8.40
C GLY A 55 -18.93 12.25 7.99
N ILE A 56 -18.35 13.40 8.31
CA ILE A 56 -18.87 14.72 7.89
C ILE A 56 -18.88 14.81 6.36
N PHE A 57 -17.79 14.39 5.71
CA PHE A 57 -17.69 14.39 4.27
C PHE A 57 -18.73 13.47 3.62
N CYS A 58 -18.90 12.26 4.15
CA CYS A 58 -19.93 11.32 3.70
C CYS A 58 -21.34 11.89 3.89
N ALA A 59 -21.65 12.48 5.05
CA ALA A 59 -22.94 13.10 5.32
C ALA A 59 -23.24 14.26 4.37
N PHE A 60 -22.23 15.08 4.07
CA PHE A 60 -22.34 16.16 3.09
C PHE A 60 -22.63 15.60 1.69
N PHE A 61 -21.82 14.66 1.18
CA PHE A 61 -22.04 14.09 -0.16
C PHE A 61 -23.34 13.30 -0.28
N SER A 62 -23.77 12.62 0.78
CA SER A 62 -25.06 11.91 0.82
C SER A 62 -26.26 12.84 0.75
N GLY A 63 -26.17 14.04 1.34
CA GLY A 63 -27.25 15.04 1.31
C GLY A 63 -27.38 15.80 0.00
N PHE A 64 -26.27 16.02 -0.72
CA PHE A 64 -26.24 16.85 -1.93
C PHE A 64 -26.28 16.05 -3.25
N CYS A 65 -25.92 14.77 -3.25
CA CYS A 65 -25.85 13.98 -4.48
C CYS A 65 -26.93 12.87 -4.53
N PRO A 66 -27.59 12.68 -5.68
CA PRO A 66 -28.57 11.61 -5.85
C PRO A 66 -27.89 10.23 -5.85
N VAL A 67 -28.56 9.26 -5.22
CA VAL A 67 -28.04 7.89 -5.02
C VAL A 67 -27.73 7.17 -6.34
N ASP A 68 -28.46 7.47 -7.42
CA ASP A 68 -28.26 6.83 -8.72
C ASP A 68 -26.87 7.15 -9.30
N ILE A 69 -26.47 8.43 -9.24
CA ILE A 69 -25.16 8.89 -9.73
C ILE A 69 -24.03 8.31 -8.86
N LEU A 70 -24.26 8.20 -7.54
CA LEU A 70 -23.31 7.58 -6.60
C LEU A 70 -23.12 6.08 -6.89
N GLY A 71 -24.20 5.37 -7.18
CA GLY A 71 -24.19 3.95 -7.51
C GLY A 71 -23.43 3.66 -8.80
N GLU A 72 -23.69 4.44 -9.85
CA GLU A 72 -22.95 4.32 -11.12
C GLU A 72 -21.46 4.62 -10.94
N THR A 73 -21.13 5.69 -10.18
CA THR A 73 -19.74 6.11 -9.92
C THR A 73 -18.98 5.10 -9.04
N THR A 74 -19.66 4.47 -8.09
CA THR A 74 -19.07 3.42 -7.25
C THR A 74 -18.80 2.16 -8.06
N SER A 75 -19.74 1.77 -8.94
CA SER A 75 -19.62 0.58 -9.78
C SER A 75 -18.46 0.70 -10.77
N ILE A 76 -18.32 1.86 -11.45
CA ILE A 76 -17.18 2.09 -12.35
C ILE A 76 -15.84 2.09 -11.58
N GLY A 77 -15.81 2.66 -10.37
CA GLY A 77 -14.63 2.63 -9.50
C GLY A 77 -14.22 1.21 -9.11
N ALA A 78 -15.19 0.35 -8.79
CA ALA A 78 -14.94 -1.06 -8.50
C ALA A 78 -14.37 -1.79 -9.73
N LEU A 79 -14.92 -1.57 -10.93
CA LEU A 79 -14.39 -2.14 -12.17
C LEU A 79 -12.94 -1.71 -12.43
N VAL A 80 -12.62 -0.43 -12.24
CA VAL A 80 -11.25 0.09 -12.36
C VAL A 80 -10.33 -0.55 -11.32
N SER A 81 -10.76 -0.66 -10.06
CA SER A 81 -9.98 -1.33 -9.00
C SER A 81 -9.73 -2.80 -9.31
N TYR A 82 -10.69 -3.51 -9.90
CA TYR A 82 -10.48 -4.89 -10.33
C TYR A 82 -9.44 -4.99 -11.44
N ILE A 83 -9.48 -4.09 -12.44
CA ILE A 83 -8.45 -4.04 -13.48
C ILE A 83 -7.07 -3.82 -12.84
N PHE A 84 -6.95 -2.86 -11.92
CA PHE A 84 -5.72 -2.60 -11.18
C PHE A 84 -5.24 -3.80 -10.36
N ALA A 85 -6.14 -4.53 -9.71
CA ALA A 85 -5.78 -5.73 -8.94
C ALA A 85 -5.22 -6.84 -9.85
N HIS A 86 -5.87 -7.09 -11.00
CA HIS A 86 -5.38 -8.07 -11.97
C HIS A 86 -4.00 -7.68 -12.53
N VAL A 87 -3.81 -6.40 -12.88
CA VAL A 87 -2.51 -5.88 -13.31
C VAL A 87 -1.47 -6.01 -12.20
N SER A 88 -1.81 -5.67 -10.96
CA SER A 88 -0.90 -5.75 -9.81
C SER A 88 -0.43 -7.19 -9.56
N VAL A 89 -1.31 -8.17 -9.68
CA VAL A 89 -0.96 -9.59 -9.58
C VAL A 89 -0.02 -10.00 -10.71
N VAL A 90 -0.26 -9.54 -11.94
CA VAL A 90 0.60 -9.82 -13.10
C VAL A 90 1.99 -9.19 -12.91
N VAL A 91 2.07 -7.92 -12.51
CA VAL A 91 3.32 -7.21 -12.24
C VAL A 91 4.11 -7.90 -11.13
N MET A 92 3.47 -8.24 -10.01
CA MET A 92 4.11 -8.97 -8.92
C MET A 92 4.65 -10.34 -9.36
N ARG A 93 3.98 -11.01 -10.31
CA ARG A 93 4.47 -12.27 -10.89
C ARG A 93 5.71 -12.10 -11.76
N PHE A 94 5.88 -10.95 -12.41
CA PHE A 94 7.06 -10.64 -13.20
C PHE A 94 8.22 -10.16 -12.33
N THR A 95 7.97 -9.27 -11.37
CA THR A 95 9.03 -8.65 -10.56
C THR A 95 9.59 -9.58 -9.48
N HIS A 96 8.77 -10.43 -8.86
CA HIS A 96 9.20 -11.32 -7.78
C HIS A 96 8.96 -12.79 -8.16
N LYS A 97 9.84 -13.31 -9.02
CA LYS A 97 9.77 -14.67 -9.55
C LYS A 97 10.17 -15.73 -8.51
N ASP A 98 11.05 -15.39 -7.58
CA ASP A 98 11.72 -16.34 -6.66
C ASP A 98 11.15 -16.37 -5.23
N MET A 99 10.04 -15.67 -4.96
CA MET A 99 9.39 -15.71 -3.64
C MET A 99 8.69 -17.06 -3.40
N PRO A 100 8.92 -17.75 -2.26
CA PRO A 100 8.24 -19.00 -1.94
C PRO A 100 6.74 -18.75 -1.74
N ARG A 101 5.90 -19.32 -2.62
CA ARG A 101 4.45 -19.14 -2.57
C ARG A 101 3.78 -20.31 -1.86
N GLY A 102 3.15 -20.03 -0.71
CA GLY A 102 2.36 -21.01 0.05
C GLY A 102 1.11 -21.51 -0.67
N PHE A 103 0.51 -20.69 -1.55
CA PHE A 103 -0.65 -21.07 -2.36
C PHE A 103 -0.34 -21.01 -3.86
N LYS A 104 -0.46 -22.15 -4.55
CA LYS A 104 -0.28 -22.26 -6.01
C LYS A 104 -1.65 -22.48 -6.65
N VAL A 105 -2.03 -21.58 -7.55
CA VAL A 105 -3.30 -21.72 -8.31
C VAL A 105 -3.23 -22.92 -9.26
N PRO A 106 -4.19 -23.86 -9.19
CA PRO A 106 -4.17 -25.09 -9.99
C PRO A 106 -4.43 -24.84 -11.50
N CYS A 107 -5.18 -23.79 -11.86
CA CYS A 107 -5.60 -23.54 -13.25
C CYS A 107 -4.70 -22.55 -14.03
N GLY A 108 -3.38 -22.60 -13.81
CA GLY A 108 -2.42 -21.85 -14.61
C GLY A 108 -2.13 -20.43 -14.13
N LYS A 109 -0.87 -20.01 -14.27
CA LYS A 109 -0.33 -18.77 -13.71
C LYS A 109 -0.94 -17.48 -14.31
N TRP A 110 -1.59 -17.59 -15.47
CA TRP A 110 -2.01 -16.46 -16.32
C TRP A 110 -3.49 -16.46 -16.68
N LEU A 111 -4.17 -17.60 -16.62
CA LEU A 111 -5.56 -17.73 -17.08
C LEU A 111 -6.52 -16.96 -16.17
N ILE A 112 -6.40 -17.13 -14.85
CA ILE A 112 -7.29 -16.50 -13.88
C ILE A 112 -7.22 -14.96 -13.96
N PRO A 113 -6.01 -14.33 -13.97
CA PRO A 113 -5.95 -12.88 -14.06
C PRO A 113 -6.37 -12.31 -15.41
N THR A 114 -6.11 -13.02 -16.52
CA THR A 114 -6.46 -12.54 -17.86
C THR A 114 -7.96 -12.61 -18.12
N VAL A 115 -8.62 -13.70 -17.73
CA VAL A 115 -10.09 -13.83 -17.84
C VAL A 115 -10.78 -12.79 -16.96
N GLY A 116 -10.33 -12.61 -15.71
CA GLY A 116 -10.90 -11.60 -14.81
C GLY A 116 -10.70 -10.17 -15.31
N SER A 117 -9.52 -9.86 -15.86
CA SER A 117 -9.26 -8.56 -16.49
C SER A 117 -10.13 -8.34 -17.73
N LEU A 118 -10.26 -9.36 -18.59
CA LEU A 118 -11.06 -9.25 -19.81
C LEU A 118 -12.54 -9.02 -19.48
N LEU A 119 -13.08 -9.76 -18.51
CA LEU A 119 -14.46 -9.59 -18.05
C LEU A 119 -14.71 -8.18 -17.48
N SER A 120 -13.78 -7.67 -16.66
CA SER A 120 -13.87 -6.33 -16.09
C SER A 120 -13.85 -5.24 -17.17
N VAL A 121 -13.02 -5.41 -18.20
CA VAL A 121 -12.94 -4.49 -19.35
C VAL A 121 -14.19 -4.56 -20.22
N LEU A 122 -14.77 -5.74 -20.42
CA LEU A 122 -16.02 -5.91 -21.15
C LEU A 122 -17.18 -5.21 -20.44
N LEU A 123 -17.30 -5.36 -19.12
CA LEU A 123 -18.30 -4.66 -18.30
C LEU A 123 -18.10 -3.14 -18.34
N LEU A 124 -16.86 -2.66 -18.35
CA LEU A 124 -16.54 -1.24 -18.42
C LEU A 124 -17.03 -0.59 -19.72
N LYS A 125 -17.06 -1.32 -20.84
CA LYS A 125 -17.58 -0.82 -22.12
C LYS A 125 -19.09 -0.55 -22.11
N GLY A 126 -19.83 -1.17 -21.19
CA GLY A 126 -21.28 -0.97 -21.05
C GLY A 126 -21.65 0.28 -20.24
N VAL A 127 -20.69 0.99 -19.65
CA VAL A 127 -20.93 2.13 -18.76
C VAL A 127 -20.92 3.45 -19.54
N SER A 128 -21.78 4.39 -19.13
CA SER A 128 -21.84 5.74 -19.71
C SER A 128 -20.51 6.48 -19.55
N LYS A 129 -20.04 7.08 -20.66
CA LYS A 129 -18.80 7.88 -20.69
C LYS A 129 -18.86 9.10 -19.78
N ALA A 130 -20.05 9.65 -19.53
CA ALA A 130 -20.25 10.80 -18.66
C ALA A 130 -19.90 10.48 -17.19
N THR A 131 -20.21 9.27 -16.73
CA THR A 131 -19.88 8.79 -15.37
C THR A 131 -18.37 8.57 -15.23
N GLY A 132 -17.72 8.09 -16.30
CA GLY A 132 -16.25 7.98 -16.35
C GLY A 132 -15.54 9.33 -16.19
N PHE A 133 -16.03 10.39 -16.84
CA PHE A 133 -15.42 11.71 -16.70
C PHE A 133 -15.54 12.26 -15.26
N ARG A 134 -16.70 12.09 -14.62
CA ARG A 134 -16.92 12.48 -13.22
C ARG A 134 -15.98 11.74 -12.26
N PHE A 135 -15.87 10.42 -12.42
CA PHE A 135 -14.95 9.58 -11.64
C PHE A 135 -13.49 10.01 -11.82
N LEU A 136 -13.09 10.27 -13.06
CA LEU A 136 -11.73 10.68 -13.38
C LEU A 136 -11.43 12.08 -12.82
N ALA A 137 -12.35 13.04 -12.96
CA ALA A 137 -12.21 14.37 -12.38
C ALA A 137 -12.05 14.31 -10.85
N TRP A 138 -12.85 13.49 -10.17
CA TRP A 138 -12.74 13.29 -8.72
C TRP A 138 -11.43 12.62 -8.31
N THR A 139 -11.02 11.57 -9.03
CA THR A 139 -9.78 10.85 -8.79
C THR A 139 -8.56 11.74 -9.02
N LEU A 140 -8.56 12.52 -10.10
CA LEU A 140 -7.51 13.50 -10.39
C LEU A 140 -7.46 14.60 -9.33
N LEU A 141 -8.61 15.10 -8.88
CA LEU A 141 -8.65 16.08 -7.79
C LEU A 141 -8.01 15.52 -6.52
N GLY A 142 -8.38 14.29 -6.12
CA GLY A 142 -7.76 13.59 -4.99
C GLY A 142 -6.25 13.38 -5.18
N GLN A 143 -5.84 12.99 -6.39
CA GLN A 143 -4.43 12.76 -6.74
C GLN A 143 -3.62 14.06 -6.69
N VAL A 144 -4.16 15.18 -7.17
CA VAL A 144 -3.49 16.49 -7.11
C VAL A 144 -3.31 16.91 -5.67
N ILE A 145 -4.36 16.86 -4.84
CA ILE A 145 -4.28 17.18 -3.41
C ILE A 145 -3.23 16.29 -2.72
N TYR A 146 -3.24 15.00 -3.02
CA TYR A 146 -2.30 14.03 -2.48
C TYR A 146 -0.85 14.29 -2.92
N PHE A 147 -0.62 14.52 -4.21
CA PHE A 147 0.73 14.67 -4.77
C PHE A 147 1.34 16.04 -4.42
N SER A 148 0.53 17.10 -4.37
CA SER A 148 0.97 18.42 -3.92
C SER A 148 1.46 18.39 -2.46
N TYR A 149 0.84 17.59 -1.59
CA TYR A 149 1.30 17.42 -0.20
C TYR A 149 2.44 16.40 -0.08
N GLY A 150 2.31 15.24 -0.74
CA GLY A 150 3.26 14.13 -0.67
C GLY A 150 4.63 14.43 -1.28
N TYR A 151 4.69 15.27 -2.32
CA TYR A 151 5.96 15.70 -2.94
C TYR A 151 6.83 16.49 -1.96
N TRP A 152 6.22 17.21 -1.01
CA TRP A 152 6.95 18.10 -0.10
C TRP A 152 7.36 17.44 1.22
N HIS A 153 6.86 16.24 1.54
CA HIS A 153 7.02 15.62 2.87
C HIS A 153 7.45 14.14 2.86
N SER A 154 7.83 13.57 1.71
CA SER A 154 8.19 12.14 1.61
C SER A 154 9.43 11.79 2.46
N LYS A 155 9.17 11.32 3.69
CA LYS A 155 10.15 10.96 4.71
C LYS A 155 10.63 9.51 4.58
N ARG A 156 10.49 8.89 3.40
CA ARG A 156 11.00 7.53 3.13
C ARG A 156 12.52 7.46 2.94
N ARG A 157 13.21 8.60 2.78
CA ARG A 157 14.68 8.65 2.66
C ARG A 157 15.41 8.54 4.00
N GLU A 158 14.73 8.74 5.13
CA GLU A 158 15.38 8.81 6.44
C GLU A 158 15.40 7.47 7.20
N LEU A 159 14.32 6.66 7.11
CA LEU A 159 14.29 5.33 7.75
C LEU A 159 15.25 4.32 7.09
N SER A 160 15.27 4.25 5.75
CA SER A 160 16.21 3.37 5.04
C SER A 160 17.67 3.79 5.25
N ARG A 161 17.92 5.10 5.43
CA ARG A 161 19.26 5.62 5.76
C ARG A 161 19.67 5.22 7.18
N ASN A 162 18.76 5.27 8.15
CA ASN A 162 19.08 4.89 9.53
C ASN A 162 19.27 3.38 9.69
N ASP A 163 18.50 2.54 9.00
CA ASP A 163 18.73 1.09 8.97
C ASP A 163 20.09 0.77 8.32
N SER A 164 20.44 1.44 7.21
CA SER A 164 21.77 1.29 6.60
C SER A 164 22.90 1.79 7.50
N ILE A 165 22.71 2.90 8.22
CA ILE A 165 23.70 3.42 9.17
C ILE A 165 23.88 2.45 10.35
N ASN A 166 22.79 1.92 10.92
CA ASN A 166 22.86 0.96 12.01
C ASN A 166 23.53 -0.35 11.58
N SER A 167 23.26 -0.84 10.37
CA SER A 167 23.97 -2.01 9.84
C SER A 167 25.45 -1.74 9.58
N MET A 168 25.82 -0.52 9.15
CA MET A 168 27.23 -0.14 8.99
C MET A 168 27.94 0.00 10.34
N ILE A 169 27.28 0.59 11.35
CA ILE A 169 27.80 0.68 12.72
C ILE A 169 27.98 -0.72 13.31
N GLU A 170 27.02 -1.64 13.12
CA GLU A 170 27.17 -3.04 13.55
C GLU A 170 28.33 -3.74 12.83
N LEU A 171 28.53 -3.52 11.54
CA LEU A 171 29.65 -4.09 10.80
C LEU A 171 31.00 -3.52 11.28
N THR A 172 31.09 -2.21 11.52
CA THR A 172 32.31 -1.57 12.05
C THR A 172 32.59 -1.99 13.49
N ALA A 173 31.58 -2.06 14.35
CA ALA A 173 31.74 -2.52 15.73
C ALA A 173 32.16 -3.99 15.79
N ASN A 174 31.56 -4.87 14.97
CA ASN A 174 32.00 -6.26 14.87
C ASN A 174 33.40 -6.40 14.26
N HIS A 175 33.79 -5.51 13.36
CA HIS A 175 35.14 -5.48 12.78
C HIS A 175 36.19 -5.02 13.82
N GLU A 176 35.92 -3.99 14.62
CA GLU A 176 36.80 -3.57 15.72
C GLU A 176 36.96 -4.68 16.78
N ILE A 177 35.86 -5.36 17.15
CA ILE A 177 35.89 -6.50 18.08
C ILE A 177 36.71 -7.67 17.51
N THR A 178 36.65 -7.91 16.19
CA THR A 178 37.44 -8.96 15.53
C THR A 178 38.93 -8.60 15.49
N THR A 179 39.29 -7.33 15.32
CA THR A 179 40.69 -6.88 15.36
C THR A 179 41.28 -6.86 16.76
N GLU A 180 40.47 -6.62 17.81
CA GLU A 180 40.94 -6.64 19.20
C GLU A 180 41.10 -8.07 19.74
N ASN A 181 40.28 -9.02 19.29
CA ASN A 181 40.40 -10.44 19.62
C ASN A 181 41.41 -11.22 18.76
N CYS A 182 41.94 -10.61 17.69
CA CYS A 182 43.00 -11.23 16.91
C CYS A 182 44.33 -10.98 17.61
N THR A 183 44.82 -12.00 18.34
CA THR A 183 46.19 -11.95 18.84
C THR A 183 47.17 -11.83 17.66
N PRO A 184 48.30 -11.10 17.79
CA PRO A 184 49.18 -10.78 16.66
C PRO A 184 49.72 -11.96 15.83
N GLY A 185 49.52 -13.21 16.25
CA GLY A 185 50.01 -14.41 15.57
C GLY A 185 49.09 -15.02 14.52
N GLU A 186 47.83 -14.59 14.38
CA GLU A 186 46.85 -15.23 13.48
C GLU A 186 46.71 -14.53 12.11
N VAL A 187 47.02 -13.23 12.04
CA VAL A 187 46.94 -12.42 10.81
C VAL A 187 48.08 -12.75 9.82
N ASP A 188 49.27 -13.07 10.32
CA ASP A 188 50.44 -13.42 9.48
C ASP A 188 50.28 -14.78 8.79
N MET A 189 49.49 -15.70 9.35
CA MET A 189 49.26 -17.03 8.75
C MET A 189 48.32 -16.98 7.54
N GLY A 190 47.36 -16.03 7.53
CA GLY A 190 46.46 -15.80 6.39
C GLY A 190 47.08 -15.00 5.24
N LEU A 191 47.99 -14.07 5.54
CA LEU A 191 48.74 -13.35 4.49
C LEU A 191 49.78 -14.24 3.80
N ALA A 192 50.34 -15.23 4.50
CA ALA A 192 51.27 -16.20 3.91
C ALA A 192 50.56 -17.21 2.97
N SER A 193 49.33 -17.65 3.29
CA SER A 193 48.60 -18.58 2.42
C SER A 193 48.15 -17.94 1.10
N VAL A 194 47.67 -16.69 1.14
CA VAL A 194 47.24 -15.95 -0.07
C VAL A 194 48.42 -15.63 -1.00
N HIS A 195 49.63 -15.44 -0.47
CA HIS A 195 50.82 -15.23 -1.31
C HIS A 195 51.32 -16.54 -1.96
N SER A 196 51.10 -17.69 -1.31
CA SER A 196 51.48 -19.00 -1.85
C SER A 196 50.53 -19.54 -2.93
N GLU A 197 49.24 -19.16 -2.89
CA GLU A 197 48.23 -19.62 -3.85
C GLU A 197 48.24 -18.84 -5.18
N ASN A 198 48.79 -17.62 -5.19
CA ASN A 198 48.88 -16.78 -6.39
C ASN A 198 50.18 -16.98 -7.20
N GLN A 199 51.01 -17.97 -6.83
CA GLN A 199 52.25 -18.34 -7.53
C GLN A 199 52.25 -19.79 -8.05
N ALA A 200 51.10 -20.48 -8.05
CA ALA A 200 50.93 -21.81 -8.63
C ALA A 200 50.07 -21.77 -9.91
#